data_AF-A0A9Q3KTG6-F1
#
_entry.id   AF-A0A9Q3KTG6-F1
#
_cell.length_a   1.000
_cell.length_b   1.000
_cell.length_c   1.000
_cell.angle_alpha   90.00
_cell.angle_beta   90.00
_cell.angle_gamma   90.00
#
_symmetry.space_group_name_H-M   'P 1'
#
loop_
_entity.id
_entity.type
_entity.pdbx_description
1 polymer ?
#
loop_
_entity_poly.entity_id
_entity_poly.type
_entity_poly.pdbx_seq_one_letter_code
_entity_poly.pdbx_strand_id
1 'polypeptide(L)'
;MEILHQHQESQTPTGSPKCDIWAGLVWRRFTGTRNINAPPFMSIPGALAFSIYVDRFNAHGKSTRLASIGPSMLICLNLPPSERLKPKNVYVSGIIPRGKEPTSLQLNYLLLPVINKLKELWKGYHFSPTSTGPSGSFICVAILTAFANVVAMHKLTGFIFHSGNHFCIFCTIHKAQIEEIGPQFHHTHSYQNHKSIIAKWLWETPQQRKSIFGEYELQYSILEDLL
;
A
#
# COMPACT_ATOMS: atom_id res chain seq x y z
N MET A 1 -20.22 -9.48 -9.79
CA MET A 1 -20.32 -8.20 -10.53
C MET A 1 -21.43 -7.31 -10.00
N GLU A 2 -22.57 -7.86 -9.60
CA GLU A 2 -23.74 -7.12 -9.10
C GLU A 2 -23.46 -6.16 -7.91
N ILE A 3 -22.67 -6.60 -6.91
CA ILE A 3 -22.27 -5.77 -5.76
C ILE A 3 -21.33 -4.61 -6.16
N LEU A 4 -20.51 -4.79 -7.20
CA LEU A 4 -19.59 -3.76 -7.69
C LEU A 4 -20.34 -2.67 -8.47
N HIS A 5 -21.35 -3.07 -9.27
CA HIS A 5 -22.21 -2.13 -9.99
C HIS A 5 -23.06 -1.28 -9.03
N GLN A 6 -23.67 -1.90 -8.01
CA GLN A 6 -24.50 -1.19 -7.02
C GLN A 6 -23.73 -0.13 -6.21
N HIS A 7 -22.42 -0.33 -5.96
CA HIS A 7 -21.61 0.64 -5.22
C HIS A 7 -21.16 1.84 -6.06
N GLN A 8 -21.01 1.66 -7.39
CA GLN A 8 -20.68 2.77 -8.28
C GLN A 8 -21.83 3.77 -8.42
N GLU A 9 -23.08 3.30 -8.32
CA GLU A 9 -24.29 4.12 -8.46
C GLU A 9 -24.65 4.93 -7.20
N SER A 10 -24.09 4.60 -6.03
CA SER A 10 -24.50 5.21 -4.75
C SER A 10 -23.70 6.47 -4.33
N GLN A 11 -23.06 7.20 -5.24
CA GLN A 11 -22.19 8.34 -4.91
C GLN A 11 -22.83 9.71 -5.18
N THR A 12 -23.66 10.21 -4.25
CA THR A 12 -23.66 11.58 -3.66
C THR A 12 -24.87 11.77 -2.74
N PRO A 13 -24.69 12.38 -1.56
CA PRO A 13 -25.01 13.81 -1.44
C PRO A 13 -23.89 14.62 -0.76
N THR A 14 -23.75 15.86 -1.22
CA THR A 14 -23.01 16.93 -0.54
C THR A 14 -23.65 17.21 0.83
N GLY A 15 -22.97 16.79 1.91
CA GLY A 15 -23.37 17.13 3.28
C GLY A 15 -23.25 15.99 4.30
N SER A 16 -23.07 14.73 3.86
CA SER A 16 -22.88 13.62 4.79
C SER A 16 -21.44 13.56 5.34
N PRO A 17 -21.22 13.08 6.58
CA PRO A 17 -19.89 12.80 7.10
C PRO A 17 -19.09 11.94 6.11
N LYS A 18 -17.79 12.18 6.00
CA LYS A 18 -16.91 11.39 5.14
C LYS A 18 -16.80 9.96 5.70
N CYS A 19 -17.71 9.09 5.27
CA CYS A 19 -17.81 7.72 5.78
C CYS A 19 -16.88 6.73 5.07
N ASP A 20 -16.18 7.15 4.00
CA ASP A 20 -15.40 6.23 3.17
C ASP A 20 -14.21 6.90 2.45
N ILE A 21 -13.24 6.09 2.03
CA ILE A 21 -12.06 6.50 1.25
C ILE A 21 -12.46 7.28 -0.01
N TRP A 22 -13.58 6.91 -0.63
CA TRP A 22 -14.09 7.57 -1.83
C TRP A 22 -14.61 8.99 -1.59
N ALA A 23 -14.82 9.41 -0.34
CA ALA A 23 -15.09 10.81 -0.02
C ALA A 23 -13.81 11.69 -0.07
N GLY A 24 -12.62 11.07 -0.10
CA GLY A 24 -11.34 11.76 -0.20
C GLY A 24 -11.07 12.31 -1.60
N LEU A 25 -10.69 13.59 -1.70
CA LEU A 25 -10.35 14.21 -2.98
C LEU A 25 -9.14 13.56 -3.65
N VAL A 26 -8.14 13.16 -2.85
CA VAL A 26 -6.91 12.51 -3.35
C VAL A 26 -7.21 11.22 -4.12
N TRP A 27 -8.14 10.40 -3.63
CA TRP A 27 -8.51 9.12 -4.25
C TRP A 27 -9.44 9.30 -5.45
N ARG A 28 -10.38 10.26 -5.39
CA ARG A 28 -11.27 10.56 -6.51
C ARG A 28 -10.55 11.16 -7.72
N ARG A 29 -9.45 11.87 -7.49
CA ARG A 29 -8.64 12.50 -8.55
C ARG A 29 -7.36 11.71 -8.85
N PHE A 30 -7.20 10.53 -8.26
CA PHE A 30 -6.02 9.71 -8.49
C PHE A 30 -5.96 9.27 -9.95
N THR A 31 -4.99 9.78 -10.70
CA THR A 31 -4.65 9.35 -12.06
C THR A 31 -3.50 8.34 -12.07
N GLY A 32 -2.72 8.29 -10.98
CA GLY A 32 -1.46 7.55 -10.86
C GLY A 32 -0.37 8.14 -11.75
N THR A 33 0.47 7.27 -12.33
CA THR A 33 1.53 7.66 -13.30
C THR A 33 1.00 7.93 -14.71
N ARG A 34 -0.31 7.82 -14.92
CA ARG A 34 -0.92 8.20 -16.18
C ARG A 34 -0.85 9.72 -16.30
N ASN A 35 -0.63 10.21 -17.52
CA ASN A 35 -0.51 11.63 -17.89
C ASN A 35 -1.38 12.51 -16.97
N ILE A 36 -0.88 13.67 -16.52
CA ILE A 36 -1.62 14.58 -15.62
C ILE A 36 -2.98 15.02 -16.19
N ASN A 37 -3.15 14.94 -17.50
CA ASN A 37 -4.41 15.21 -18.21
C ASN A 37 -5.31 13.99 -18.40
N ALA A 38 -4.91 12.82 -17.90
CA ALA A 38 -5.70 11.60 -17.96
C ALA A 38 -6.91 11.72 -17.03
N PRO A 39 -8.06 11.10 -17.38
CA PRO A 39 -9.18 11.02 -16.47
C PRO A 39 -8.80 10.21 -15.21
N PRO A 40 -9.50 10.41 -14.07
CA PRO A 40 -9.25 9.66 -12.86
C PRO A 40 -9.24 8.14 -13.10
N PHE A 41 -8.35 7.41 -12.44
CA PHE A 41 -8.19 5.96 -12.61
C PHE A 41 -9.51 5.21 -12.46
N MET A 42 -10.33 5.59 -11.46
CA MET A 42 -11.60 4.95 -11.17
C MET A 42 -12.71 5.23 -12.19
N SER A 43 -12.51 6.15 -13.15
CA SER A 43 -13.48 6.36 -14.24
C SER A 43 -13.33 5.35 -15.37
N ILE A 44 -12.30 4.49 -15.34
CA ILE A 44 -12.06 3.49 -16.37
C ILE A 44 -12.95 2.27 -16.09
N PRO A 45 -13.77 1.83 -17.05
CA PRO A 45 -14.55 0.61 -16.89
C PRO A 45 -13.65 -0.58 -16.55
N GLY A 46 -13.99 -1.31 -15.48
CA GLY A 46 -13.17 -2.43 -14.99
C GLY A 46 -11.98 -2.03 -14.11
N ALA A 47 -11.84 -0.77 -13.73
CA ALA A 47 -10.86 -0.33 -12.75
C ALA A 47 -11.20 -0.81 -11.33
N LEU A 48 -10.27 -1.52 -10.70
CA LEU A 48 -10.36 -1.97 -9.33
C LEU A 48 -9.28 -1.32 -8.49
N ALA A 49 -9.66 -0.80 -7.33
CA ALA A 49 -8.77 -0.30 -6.32
C ALA A 49 -8.69 -1.28 -5.16
N PHE A 50 -7.47 -1.45 -4.65
CA PHE A 50 -7.19 -2.33 -3.54
C PHE A 50 -6.36 -1.63 -2.46
N SER A 51 -6.54 -2.08 -1.23
CA SER A 51 -5.57 -1.86 -0.16
C SER A 51 -4.71 -3.11 0.01
N ILE A 52 -3.43 -2.93 0.31
CA ILE A 52 -2.56 -4.02 0.77
C ILE A 52 -2.42 -3.99 2.29
N TYR A 53 -2.62 -5.15 2.91
CA TYR A 53 -2.35 -5.38 4.32
C TYR A 53 -1.20 -6.34 4.47
N VAL A 54 -0.26 -6.05 5.38
CA VAL A 54 0.77 -7.01 5.78
C VAL A 54 1.02 -6.89 7.26
N ASP A 55 0.67 -7.91 8.03
CA ASP A 55 1.02 -7.95 9.45
C ASP A 55 1.25 -9.39 9.89
N ARG A 56 2.03 -9.53 10.96
CA ARG A 56 2.24 -10.80 11.65
C ARG A 56 1.47 -10.82 12.94
N PHE A 57 0.74 -11.90 13.14
CA PHE A 57 0.08 -12.17 14.41
C PHE A 57 0.50 -13.54 14.92
N ASN A 58 0.27 -13.79 16.21
CA ASN A 58 0.45 -15.10 16.78
C ASN A 58 -0.82 -15.93 16.59
N ALA A 59 -0.77 -16.93 15.71
CA ALA A 59 -1.93 -17.79 15.42
C ALA A 59 -2.38 -18.61 16.64
N HIS A 60 -1.53 -18.78 17.65
CA HIS A 60 -1.80 -19.55 18.87
C HIS A 60 -1.90 -18.66 20.13
N GLY A 61 -2.13 -17.35 19.97
CA GLY A 61 -2.34 -16.43 21.10
C GLY A 61 -1.06 -16.14 21.90
N LYS A 62 -1.06 -16.38 23.22
CA LYS A 62 0.07 -16.06 24.12
C LYS A 62 1.24 -17.06 24.05
N SER A 63 1.10 -18.18 23.36
CA SER A 63 2.14 -19.21 23.27
C SER A 63 3.20 -18.83 22.23
N THR A 64 4.47 -18.83 22.66
CA THR A 64 5.75 -18.67 21.92
C THR A 64 5.74 -17.93 20.57
N ARG A 65 6.61 -16.91 20.42
CA ARG A 65 6.86 -16.18 19.14
C ARG A 65 7.15 -17.10 17.94
N LEU A 66 7.49 -18.36 18.20
CA LEU A 66 7.73 -19.42 17.24
C LEU A 66 6.49 -19.82 16.44
N ALA A 67 5.27 -19.38 16.77
CA ALA A 67 4.04 -19.73 16.04
C ALA A 67 3.41 -18.57 15.24
N SER A 68 4.14 -17.48 15.00
CA SER A 68 3.63 -16.32 14.29
C SER A 68 3.64 -16.50 12.76
N ILE A 69 2.50 -16.21 12.13
CA ILE A 69 2.31 -16.15 10.69
C ILE A 69 1.87 -14.73 10.30
N GLY A 70 2.13 -14.31 9.07
CA GLY A 70 1.66 -13.00 8.61
C GLY A 70 1.14 -13.02 7.19
N PRO A 71 -0.18 -12.95 6.96
CA PRO A 71 -0.70 -12.89 5.61
C PRO A 71 -0.42 -11.52 5.00
N SER A 72 -0.01 -11.50 3.72
CA SER A 72 -0.23 -10.33 2.87
C SER A 72 -1.61 -10.48 2.24
N MET A 73 -2.46 -9.47 2.40
CA MET A 73 -3.84 -9.49 1.93
C MET A 73 -4.12 -8.29 1.03
N LEU A 74 -4.94 -8.51 0.00
CA LEU A 74 -5.49 -7.46 -0.84
C LEU A 74 -6.99 -7.33 -0.53
N ILE A 75 -7.43 -6.10 -0.32
CA ILE A 75 -8.82 -5.79 0.05
C ILE A 75 -9.41 -4.87 -1.00
N CYS A 76 -10.48 -5.31 -1.65
CA CYS A 76 -11.12 -4.57 -2.72
C CYS A 76 -11.88 -3.36 -2.17
N LEU A 77 -11.43 -2.16 -2.51
CA LEU A 77 -12.03 -0.90 -2.06
C LEU A 77 -13.32 -0.55 -2.83
N ASN A 78 -13.54 -1.16 -4.00
CA ASN A 78 -14.78 -1.00 -4.77
C ASN A 78 -16.00 -1.65 -4.09
N LEU A 79 -15.79 -2.50 -3.08
CA LEU A 79 -16.90 -3.06 -2.31
C LEU A 79 -17.39 -2.06 -1.26
N PRO A 80 -18.67 -2.11 -0.86
CA PRO A 80 -19.18 -1.34 0.26
C PRO A 80 -18.35 -1.58 1.53
N PRO A 81 -18.13 -0.58 2.40
CA PRO A 81 -17.29 -0.73 3.59
C PRO A 81 -17.60 -1.96 4.46
N SER A 82 -18.89 -2.30 4.62
CA SER A 82 -19.36 -3.47 5.38
C SER A 82 -18.98 -4.82 4.76
N GLU A 83 -18.64 -4.86 3.48
CA GLU A 83 -18.31 -6.09 2.74
C GLU A 83 -16.80 -6.33 2.63
N ARG A 84 -15.96 -5.28 2.70
CA ARG A 84 -14.52 -5.34 2.35
C ARG A 84 -13.72 -6.38 3.12
N LEU A 85 -13.97 -6.48 4.43
CA LEU A 85 -13.21 -7.35 5.34
C LEU A 85 -13.91 -8.69 5.60
N LYS A 86 -15.03 -8.99 4.91
CA LYS A 86 -15.63 -10.31 5.02
C LYS A 86 -14.68 -11.35 4.43
N PRO A 87 -14.49 -12.52 5.06
CA PRO A 87 -13.52 -13.52 4.59
C PRO A 87 -13.63 -13.88 3.10
N LYS A 88 -14.85 -13.91 2.56
CA LYS A 88 -15.12 -14.17 1.13
C LYS A 88 -14.60 -13.11 0.14
N ASN A 89 -14.26 -11.91 0.63
CA ASN A 89 -13.89 -10.74 -0.16
C ASN A 89 -12.43 -10.30 0.07
N VAL A 90 -11.68 -11.03 0.90
CA VAL A 90 -10.27 -10.75 1.19
C VAL A 90 -9.40 -11.73 0.40
N TYR A 91 -8.45 -11.20 -0.35
CA TYR A 91 -7.55 -12.01 -1.18
C TYR A 91 -6.20 -12.16 -0.48
N VAL A 92 -5.86 -13.37 -0.05
CA VAL A 92 -4.53 -13.66 0.50
C VAL A 92 -3.54 -13.77 -0.65
N SER A 93 -2.65 -12.79 -0.76
CA SER A 93 -1.66 -12.69 -1.84
C SER A 93 -0.31 -13.34 -1.51
N GLY A 94 -0.08 -13.64 -0.23
CA GLY A 94 1.17 -14.22 0.25
C GLY A 94 1.13 -14.51 1.75
N ILE A 95 2.08 -15.31 2.22
CA ILE A 95 2.19 -15.71 3.63
C ILE A 95 3.63 -15.54 4.07
N ILE A 96 3.86 -14.65 5.04
CA ILE A 96 5.11 -14.55 5.80
C ILE A 96 5.23 -15.81 6.65
N PRO A 97 6.24 -16.65 6.39
CA PRO A 97 6.39 -17.91 7.07
C PRO A 97 6.73 -17.70 8.54
N ARG A 98 6.57 -18.79 9.27
CA ARG A 98 6.89 -18.88 10.69
C ARG A 98 8.39 -18.66 10.94
N GLY A 99 8.71 -18.04 12.07
CA GLY A 99 10.09 -17.84 12.51
C GLY A 99 10.42 -16.38 12.82
N LYS A 100 11.69 -16.01 12.60
CA LYS A 100 12.17 -14.65 12.86
C LYS A 100 11.42 -13.63 12.00
N GLU A 101 11.34 -12.43 12.54
CA GLU A 101 10.81 -11.27 11.85
C GLU A 101 11.57 -11.02 10.54
N PRO A 102 10.89 -10.93 9.38
CA PRO A 102 11.58 -10.72 8.12
C PRO A 102 12.28 -9.36 8.15
N THR A 103 13.50 -9.33 7.59
CA THR A 103 14.15 -8.07 7.24
C THR A 103 13.35 -7.39 6.12
N SER A 104 13.53 -6.08 5.93
CA SER A 104 12.86 -5.38 4.82
C SER A 104 13.22 -5.98 3.46
N LEU A 105 14.46 -6.47 3.29
CA LEU A 105 14.88 -7.16 2.07
C LEU A 105 14.12 -8.48 1.86
N GLN A 106 13.94 -9.28 2.92
CA GLN A 106 13.15 -10.51 2.85
C GLN A 106 11.68 -10.21 2.55
N LEU A 107 11.13 -9.14 3.12
CA LEU A 107 9.76 -8.71 2.83
C LEU A 107 9.61 -8.28 1.36
N ASN A 108 10.59 -7.57 0.80
CA ASN A 108 10.61 -7.21 -0.62
C ASN A 108 10.56 -8.47 -1.52
N TYR A 109 11.38 -9.48 -1.22
CA TYR A 109 11.35 -10.74 -1.98
C TYR A 109 10.02 -11.48 -1.86
N LEU A 110 9.41 -11.46 -0.68
CA LEU A 110 8.12 -12.10 -0.44
C LEU A 110 7.00 -11.45 -1.25
N LEU A 111 7.00 -10.12 -1.36
CA LEU A 111 5.97 -9.36 -2.06
C LEU A 111 6.23 -9.27 -3.58
N LEU A 112 7.45 -9.52 -4.04
CA LEU A 112 7.86 -9.40 -5.44
C LEU A 112 6.87 -10.06 -6.44
N PRO A 113 6.37 -11.29 -6.25
CA PRO A 113 5.43 -11.91 -7.20
C PRO A 113 4.10 -11.13 -7.29
N VAL A 114 3.59 -10.64 -6.16
CA VAL A 114 2.35 -9.87 -6.07
C VAL A 114 2.54 -8.52 -6.76
N ILE A 115 3.65 -7.85 -6.49
CA ILE A 115 3.98 -6.55 -7.07
C ILE A 115 4.15 -6.64 -8.59
N ASN A 116 4.84 -7.67 -9.10
CA ASN A 116 4.95 -7.90 -10.54
C ASN A 116 3.57 -8.09 -11.19
N LYS A 117 2.68 -8.86 -10.55
CA LYS A 117 1.33 -9.04 -11.09
C LYS A 117 0.50 -7.75 -11.05
N LEU A 118 0.66 -6.95 -10.00
CA LEU A 118 0.01 -5.65 -9.91
C LEU A 118 0.51 -4.67 -10.98
N LYS A 119 1.81 -4.68 -11.32
CA LYS A 119 2.38 -3.89 -12.42
C LYS A 119 1.82 -4.29 -13.79
N GLU A 120 1.57 -5.59 -14.01
CA GLU A 120 0.86 -6.05 -15.21
C GLU A 120 -0.59 -5.55 -15.23
N LEU A 121 -1.32 -5.74 -14.12
CA LEU A 121 -2.73 -5.33 -14.01
C LEU A 121 -2.89 -3.80 -14.04
N TRP A 122 -1.90 -3.03 -13.63
CA TRP A 122 -1.91 -1.57 -13.77
C TRP A 122 -2.00 -1.12 -15.23
N LYS A 123 -1.35 -1.85 -16.15
CA LYS A 123 -1.45 -1.61 -17.60
C LYS A 123 -2.80 -2.03 -18.18
N GLY A 124 -3.51 -2.90 -17.47
CA GLY A 124 -4.77 -3.48 -17.89
C GLY A 124 -4.60 -4.85 -18.54
N TYR A 125 -5.58 -5.72 -18.33
CA TYR A 125 -5.61 -7.08 -18.85
C TYR A 125 -6.99 -7.41 -19.40
N HIS A 126 -7.04 -7.96 -20.62
CA HIS A 126 -8.27 -8.46 -21.23
C HIS A 126 -8.42 -9.94 -20.91
N PHE A 127 -9.41 -10.25 -20.08
CA PHE A 127 -9.85 -11.61 -19.85
C PHE A 127 -10.65 -12.11 -21.05
N SER A 128 -10.41 -13.37 -21.42
CA SER A 128 -11.14 -14.04 -22.50
C SER A 128 -12.65 -14.07 -22.21
N PRO A 129 -13.47 -14.14 -23.27
CA PRO A 129 -14.91 -14.36 -23.15
C PRO A 129 -15.26 -15.50 -22.21
N THR A 130 -16.29 -15.28 -21.40
CA THR A 130 -16.89 -16.31 -20.53
C THR A 130 -18.36 -16.49 -20.91
N SER A 131 -18.99 -17.57 -20.43
CA SER A 131 -20.43 -17.80 -20.67
C SER A 131 -21.31 -16.65 -20.19
N THR A 132 -20.86 -15.87 -19.20
CA THR A 132 -21.58 -14.71 -18.64
C THR A 132 -21.07 -13.37 -19.19
N GLY A 133 -20.02 -13.37 -20.01
CA GLY A 133 -19.39 -12.19 -20.58
C GLY A 133 -18.80 -12.51 -21.96
N PRO A 134 -19.61 -12.59 -23.02
CA PRO A 134 -19.17 -13.03 -24.34
C PRO A 134 -18.18 -12.08 -25.03
N SER A 135 -18.08 -10.83 -24.56
CA SER A 135 -17.08 -9.85 -25.03
C SER A 135 -15.76 -9.89 -24.25
N GLY A 136 -15.62 -10.80 -23.28
CA GLY A 136 -14.53 -10.79 -22.31
C GLY A 136 -14.68 -9.66 -21.30
N SER A 137 -13.61 -9.35 -20.57
CA SER A 137 -13.62 -8.25 -19.60
C SER A 137 -12.25 -7.61 -19.50
N PHE A 138 -12.21 -6.28 -19.60
CA PHE A 138 -11.00 -5.52 -19.30
C PHE A 138 -10.95 -5.23 -17.81
N ILE A 139 -9.81 -5.49 -17.17
CA ILE A 139 -9.59 -5.15 -15.77
C ILE A 139 -8.25 -4.43 -15.66
N CYS A 140 -8.23 -3.34 -14.90
CA CYS A 140 -6.98 -2.75 -14.42
C CYS A 140 -7.02 -2.55 -12.91
N VAL A 141 -5.86 -2.65 -12.25
CA VAL A 141 -5.79 -2.64 -10.78
C VAL A 141 -4.82 -1.58 -10.27
N ALA A 142 -5.23 -0.87 -9.22
CA ALA A 142 -4.39 0.05 -8.46
C ALA A 142 -4.34 -0.32 -6.97
N ILE A 143 -3.17 -0.18 -6.35
CA ILE A 143 -3.07 -0.17 -4.88
C ILE A 143 -3.13 1.29 -4.43
N LEU A 144 -4.17 1.63 -3.66
CA LEU A 144 -4.33 3.00 -3.16
C LEU A 144 -3.75 3.17 -1.77
N THR A 145 -3.89 2.17 -0.90
CA THR A 145 -3.42 2.27 0.48
C THR A 145 -2.67 1.01 0.92
N ALA A 146 -1.71 1.21 1.82
CA ALA A 146 -1.10 0.15 2.60
C ALA A 146 -1.45 0.35 4.06
N PHE A 147 -1.75 -0.73 4.79
CA PHE A 147 -1.93 -0.66 6.23
C PHE A 147 -1.39 -1.90 6.92
N ALA A 148 -0.82 -1.70 8.10
CA ALA A 148 -0.15 -2.70 8.91
C ALA A 148 0.05 -2.14 10.32
N ASN A 149 0.58 -2.95 11.24
CA ASN A 149 1.15 -2.40 12.46
C ASN A 149 2.34 -1.48 12.15
N VAL A 150 2.78 -0.67 13.12
CA VAL A 150 3.87 0.31 12.91
C VAL A 150 5.16 -0.38 12.42
N VAL A 151 5.54 -1.52 13.00
CA VAL A 151 6.78 -2.24 12.62
C VAL A 151 6.76 -2.62 11.14
N ALA A 152 5.67 -3.23 10.69
CA ALA A 152 5.50 -3.70 9.33
C ALA A 152 5.30 -2.52 8.36
N MET A 153 4.59 -1.46 8.76
CA MET A 153 4.46 -0.25 7.97
C MET A 153 5.81 0.35 7.62
N HIS A 154 6.71 0.51 8.59
CA HIS A 154 8.05 1.05 8.34
C HIS A 154 8.83 0.21 7.33
N LYS A 155 8.75 -1.12 7.39
CA LYS A 155 9.39 -1.99 6.40
C LYS A 155 8.74 -1.91 5.02
N LEU A 156 7.41 -1.82 4.98
CA LEU A 156 6.63 -1.68 3.75
C LEU A 156 6.88 -0.33 3.07
N THR A 157 7.18 0.72 3.82
CA THR A 157 7.43 2.06 3.27
C THR A 157 8.93 2.38 3.17
N GLY A 158 9.80 1.51 3.68
CA GLY A 158 11.25 1.68 3.62
C GLY A 158 11.85 2.56 4.71
N PHE A 159 11.04 3.07 5.65
CA PHE A 159 11.51 3.90 6.76
C PHE A 159 12.13 3.07 7.89
N ILE A 160 13.05 3.69 8.65
CA ILE A 160 13.65 3.07 9.84
C ILE A 160 12.63 2.96 10.96
N PHE A 161 12.74 1.90 11.75
CA PHE A 161 11.93 1.64 12.93
C PHE A 161 12.41 2.44 14.18
N HIS A 162 11.93 2.06 15.37
CA HIS A 162 12.11 2.69 16.71
C HIS A 162 13.52 3.11 17.14
N SER A 163 14.57 2.68 16.43
CA SER A 163 15.95 3.08 16.70
C SER A 163 16.38 4.36 15.97
N GLY A 164 15.54 4.89 15.08
CA GLY A 164 15.85 6.09 14.32
C GLY A 164 15.51 7.40 15.02
N ASN A 165 16.11 8.46 14.52
CA ASN A 165 15.88 9.84 14.86
C ASN A 165 14.60 10.40 14.20
N HIS A 166 14.22 9.89 13.03
CA HIS A 166 12.99 10.22 12.30
C HIS A 166 12.05 9.01 12.33
N PHE A 167 11.23 8.97 13.37
CA PHE A 167 10.35 7.83 13.67
C PHE A 167 8.98 7.91 12.98
N CYS A 168 8.65 9.02 12.32
CA CYS A 168 7.35 9.24 11.69
C CYS A 168 7.46 9.05 10.17
N ILE A 169 6.56 8.23 9.60
CA ILE A 169 6.47 8.03 8.14
C ILE A 169 5.75 9.19 7.41
N PHE A 170 5.17 10.12 8.15
CA PHE A 170 4.41 11.25 7.59
C PHE A 170 5.15 12.59 7.69
N CYS A 171 5.92 12.80 8.76
CA CYS A 171 6.64 14.03 9.00
C CYS A 171 8.12 13.79 9.32
N THR A 172 8.92 14.84 9.16
CA THR A 172 10.37 14.84 9.36
C THR A 172 10.76 15.23 10.79
N ILE A 173 9.87 15.07 11.77
CA ILE A 173 10.17 15.47 13.16
C ILE A 173 11.33 14.62 13.71
N HIS A 174 12.31 15.31 14.29
CA HIS A 174 13.43 14.65 14.93
C HIS A 174 13.05 14.22 16.36
N LYS A 175 13.57 13.08 16.83
CA LYS A 175 13.29 12.53 18.16
C LYS A 175 13.60 13.51 19.30
N ALA A 176 14.60 14.37 19.12
CA ALA A 176 14.93 15.44 20.08
C ALA A 176 13.81 16.48 20.24
N GLN A 177 12.89 16.56 19.29
CA GLN A 177 11.77 17.51 19.24
C GLN A 177 10.43 16.79 19.45
N ILE A 178 10.41 15.60 20.04
CA ILE A 178 9.19 14.78 20.18
C ILE A 178 8.07 15.48 20.98
N GLU A 179 8.42 16.47 21.80
CA GLU A 179 7.48 17.29 22.58
C GLU A 179 6.85 18.43 21.75
N GLU A 180 7.32 18.70 20.53
CA GLU A 180 6.77 19.71 19.63
C GLU A 180 5.47 19.21 18.97
N ILE A 181 4.37 19.39 19.69
CA ILE A 181 3.03 18.97 19.28
C ILE A 181 2.31 20.12 18.58
N GLY A 182 2.03 19.96 17.28
CA GLY A 182 1.17 20.86 16.52
C GLY A 182 1.55 20.93 15.04
N PRO A 183 0.60 21.22 14.13
CA PRO A 183 0.85 21.24 12.69
C PRO A 183 1.99 22.17 12.26
N GLN A 184 2.22 23.25 13.01
CA GLN A 184 3.25 24.25 12.77
C GLN A 184 4.68 23.72 12.95
N PHE A 185 4.86 22.64 13.71
CA PHE A 185 6.17 22.02 13.97
C PHE A 185 6.45 20.83 13.05
N HIS A 186 5.48 20.49 12.17
CA HIS A 186 5.53 19.28 11.36
C HIS A 186 5.77 19.63 9.90
N HIS A 187 6.99 19.42 9.44
CA HIS A 187 7.28 19.37 8.01
C HIS A 187 6.95 17.97 7.49
N THR A 188 6.15 17.87 6.43
CA THR A 188 5.80 16.59 5.81
C THR A 188 6.95 16.09 4.95
N HIS A 189 7.13 14.77 4.88
CA HIS A 189 8.01 14.18 3.87
C HIS A 189 7.57 14.62 2.47
N SER A 190 8.49 15.17 1.68
CA SER A 190 8.23 15.50 0.29
C SER A 190 8.40 14.25 -0.58
N TYR A 191 7.44 14.02 -1.48
CA TYR A 191 7.52 12.94 -2.47
C TYR A 191 8.79 13.05 -3.32
N GLN A 192 9.18 14.25 -3.74
CA GLN A 192 10.39 14.47 -4.53
C GLN A 192 11.66 14.09 -3.75
N ASN A 193 11.73 14.47 -2.47
CA ASN A 193 12.87 14.14 -1.61
C ASN A 193 12.94 12.62 -1.34
N HIS A 194 11.79 12.00 -1.08
CA HIS A 194 11.71 10.55 -0.92
C HIS A 194 12.24 9.83 -2.16
N LYS A 195 11.74 10.16 -3.36
CA LYS A 195 12.17 9.51 -4.60
C LYS A 195 13.64 9.78 -4.93
N SER A 196 14.19 10.96 -4.61
CA SER A 196 15.61 11.24 -4.84
C SER A 196 16.52 10.38 -3.96
N ILE A 197 16.17 10.18 -2.68
CA ILE A 197 16.92 9.32 -1.76
C ILE A 197 16.82 7.85 -2.19
N ILE A 198 15.63 7.37 -2.56
CA ILE A 198 15.45 5.99 -3.05
C ILE A 198 16.23 5.76 -4.34
N ALA A 199 16.20 6.71 -5.28
CA ALA A 199 16.99 6.62 -6.51
C ALA A 199 18.48 6.50 -6.19
N LYS A 200 19.00 7.36 -5.31
CA LYS A 200 20.40 7.26 -4.83
C LYS A 200 20.67 5.87 -4.24
N TRP A 201 19.81 5.38 -3.34
CA TRP A 201 19.98 4.06 -2.71
C TRP A 201 20.07 2.91 -3.73
N LEU A 202 19.24 2.92 -4.78
CA LEU A 202 19.18 1.86 -5.78
C LEU A 202 20.47 1.70 -6.59
N TRP A 203 21.17 2.79 -6.91
CA TRP A 203 22.39 2.76 -7.74
C TRP A 203 23.68 2.46 -6.98
N GLU A 204 23.61 2.34 -5.66
CA GLU A 204 24.79 2.29 -4.78
C GLU A 204 25.11 0.87 -4.30
N THR A 205 26.35 0.65 -3.86
CA THR A 205 26.81 -0.65 -3.34
C THR A 205 26.14 -1.01 -2.00
N PRO A 206 26.15 -2.29 -1.58
CA PRO A 206 25.63 -2.69 -0.28
C PRO A 206 26.23 -1.94 0.92
N GLN A 207 27.51 -1.54 0.87
CA GLN A 207 28.10 -0.72 1.93
C GLN A 207 27.54 0.71 1.92
N GLN A 208 27.49 1.35 0.75
CA GLN A 208 26.97 2.72 0.61
C GLN A 208 25.48 2.82 0.95
N ARG A 209 24.69 1.81 0.58
CA ARG A 209 23.27 1.69 0.98
C ARG A 209 23.07 1.72 2.49
N LYS A 210 23.97 1.10 3.27
CA LYS A 210 23.93 1.17 4.74
C LYS A 210 24.22 2.58 5.24
N SER A 211 25.15 3.30 4.60
CA SER A 211 25.45 4.70 4.93
C SER A 211 24.25 5.60 4.64
N ILE A 212 23.62 5.47 3.47
CA ILE A 212 22.41 6.20 3.08
C ILE A 212 21.28 5.91 4.06
N PHE A 213 21.08 4.62 4.41
CA PHE A 213 20.07 4.26 5.39
C PHE A 213 20.37 4.83 6.79
N GLY A 214 21.64 4.95 7.18
CA GLY A 214 22.02 5.58 8.44
C GLY A 214 21.82 7.10 8.45
N GLU A 215 22.02 7.76 7.32
CA GLU A 215 21.88 9.23 7.18
C GLU A 215 20.43 9.67 7.02
N TYR A 216 19.70 9.02 6.10
CA TYR A 216 18.33 9.42 5.72
C TYR A 216 17.26 8.57 6.38
N GLU A 217 17.64 7.47 7.04
CA GLU A 217 16.69 6.58 7.73
C GLU A 217 15.61 6.01 6.79
N LEU A 218 15.98 5.91 5.52
CA LEU A 218 15.14 5.53 4.41
C LEU A 218 15.92 4.61 3.47
N GLN A 219 15.25 3.56 3.00
CA GLN A 219 15.79 2.59 2.05
C GLN A 219 14.68 2.13 1.09
N TYR A 220 15.08 1.45 0.02
CA TYR A 220 14.12 0.92 -0.95
C TYR A 220 13.13 -0.08 -0.33
N SER A 221 11.86 0.13 -0.67
CA SER A 221 10.78 -0.84 -0.52
C SER A 221 10.24 -1.22 -1.89
N ILE A 222 9.84 -2.47 -2.06
CA ILE A 222 9.21 -2.97 -3.29
C ILE A 222 7.87 -2.26 -3.61
N LEU A 223 7.25 -1.57 -2.64
CA LEU A 223 6.06 -0.75 -2.94
C LEU A 223 6.38 0.48 -3.82
N GLU A 224 7.64 0.91 -3.86
CA GLU A 224 8.09 2.00 -4.74
C GLU A 224 7.89 1.70 -6.23
N ASP A 225 7.77 0.42 -6.58
CA ASP A 225 7.53 -0.03 -7.96
C ASP A 225 6.08 0.16 -8.41
N LEU A 226 5.16 0.44 -7.48
CA LEU A 226 3.74 0.70 -7.77
C LEU A 226 3.44 2.19 -7.96
N LEU A 227 4.40 3.08 -7.65
CA LEU A 227 4.27 4.54 -7.61
C LEU A 227 5.07 5.26 -8.69
#